data_AF-A0A940JKJ1-F1
#
_entry.id   AF-A0A940JKJ1-F1
#
_cell.length_a   1.000
_cell.length_b   1.000
_cell.length_c   1.000
_cell.angle_alpha   90.00
_cell.angle_beta   90.00
_cell.angle_gamma   90.00
#
_symmetry.space_group_name_H-M   'P 1'
#
loop_
_entity.id
_entity.type
_entity.pdbx_description
1 polymer ?
#
loop_
_entity_poly.entity_id
_entity_poly.type
_entity_poly.pdbx_seq_one_letter_code
_entity_poly.pdbx_strand_id
1 'polypeptide(L)'
;MQLTALLLTISILSVASNSNSQTVSFSGKNVPLAQVFESVQQQTGLMFFYKQGVLDGSLPVTVKVEQMPLVEFLQTVLSNQLLDFSINSKTITVSKKTAIANTGSIIKIIGDEIKIDISGKVTNTQGLGIGGANVVIKRTGKGTVTKADGSFTLKNVEADDIIIISFIGYKT
;
A
#
# COMPACT_ATOMS: atom_id res chain seq x y z
N MET A 1 41.32 -25.60 -4.50
CA MET A 1 40.20 -25.19 -5.38
C MET A 1 38.85 -25.13 -4.66
N GLN A 2 38.59 -25.94 -3.62
CA GLN A 2 37.34 -25.84 -2.83
C GLN A 2 37.36 -24.70 -1.80
N LEU A 3 38.52 -24.44 -1.18
CA LEU A 3 38.65 -23.39 -0.16
C LEU A 3 38.49 -21.97 -0.74
N THR A 4 38.96 -21.75 -1.97
CA THR A 4 38.81 -20.48 -2.69
C THR A 4 37.36 -20.20 -3.06
N ALA A 5 36.59 -21.23 -3.43
CA ALA A 5 35.17 -21.10 -3.71
C ALA A 5 34.37 -20.74 -2.44
N LEU A 6 34.73 -21.34 -1.29
CA LEU A 6 34.11 -21.04 0.00
C LEU A 6 34.42 -19.62 0.50
N LEU A 7 35.65 -19.14 0.29
CA LEU A 7 36.01 -17.78 0.67
C LEU A 7 35.29 -16.72 -0.18
N LEU A 8 35.05 -17.04 -1.45
CA LEU A 8 34.38 -16.17 -2.41
C LEU A 8 32.87 -16.11 -2.16
N THR A 9 32.23 -17.21 -1.77
CA THR A 9 30.80 -17.20 -1.38
C THR A 9 30.53 -16.41 -0.09
N ILE A 10 31.43 -16.44 0.90
CA ILE A 10 31.27 -15.66 2.13
C ILE A 10 31.40 -14.15 1.86
N SER A 11 32.25 -13.75 0.91
CA SER A 11 32.48 -12.34 0.58
C SER A 11 31.28 -11.66 -0.11
N ILE A 12 30.42 -12.43 -0.79
CA ILE A 12 29.22 -11.91 -1.45
C ILE A 12 28.04 -11.78 -0.46
N LEU A 13 28.08 -12.49 0.67
CA LEU A 13 26.99 -12.49 1.67
C LEU A 13 27.04 -11.31 2.65
N SER A 14 28.09 -10.48 2.63
CA SER A 14 28.25 -9.34 3.54
C SER A 14 27.68 -8.02 3.01
N VAL A 15 26.92 -8.03 1.91
CA VAL A 15 26.05 -6.90 1.55
C VAL A 15 24.83 -6.91 2.49
N ALA A 16 25.08 -6.57 3.75
CA ALA A 16 24.04 -6.10 4.64
C ALA A 16 23.49 -4.81 4.04
N SER A 17 22.21 -4.84 3.70
CA SER A 17 21.42 -3.74 3.20
C SER A 17 21.38 -2.60 4.21
N ASN A 18 22.41 -1.75 4.20
CA ASN A 18 22.33 -0.41 4.77
C ASN A 18 21.41 0.41 3.87
N SER A 19 20.11 0.23 4.05
CA SER A 19 19.12 1.21 3.62
C SER A 19 19.48 2.50 4.34
N ASN A 20 20.15 3.42 3.65
CA ASN A 20 20.48 4.76 4.13
C ASN A 20 19.18 5.53 4.40
N SER A 21 18.53 5.23 5.52
CA SER A 21 17.36 5.98 5.97
C SER A 21 17.89 7.26 6.59
N GLN A 22 17.65 8.39 5.92
CA GLN A 22 18.01 9.69 6.47
C GLN A 22 17.28 9.90 7.80
N THR A 23 18.01 10.37 8.80
CA THR A 23 17.44 10.68 10.11
C THR A 23 16.99 12.13 10.17
N VAL A 24 15.95 12.39 10.96
CA VAL A 24 15.34 13.70 11.15
C VAL A 24 15.27 13.99 12.65
N SER A 25 15.64 15.21 13.01
CA SER A 25 15.45 15.74 14.36
C SER A 25 14.47 16.90 14.29
N PHE A 26 13.37 16.81 15.02
CA PHE A 26 12.33 17.84 15.02
C PHE A 26 11.71 17.96 16.40
N SER A 27 11.63 19.19 16.90
CA SER A 27 10.93 19.51 18.14
C SER A 27 10.02 20.70 17.89
N GLY A 28 8.71 20.48 18.05
CA GLY A 28 7.71 21.50 17.85
C GLY A 28 6.43 21.17 18.60
N LYS A 29 5.79 22.19 19.17
CA LYS A 29 4.49 22.09 19.82
C LYS A 29 3.46 22.86 19.02
N ASN A 30 2.37 22.18 18.64
CA ASN A 30 1.26 22.75 17.88
C ASN A 30 1.70 23.38 16.54
N VAL A 31 2.57 22.69 15.80
CA VAL A 31 3.14 23.21 14.55
C VAL A 31 2.29 22.74 13.35
N PRO A 32 1.97 23.62 12.38
CA PRO A 32 1.29 23.23 11.15
C PRO A 32 2.12 22.22 10.35
N LEU A 33 1.45 21.25 9.73
CA LEU A 33 2.13 20.16 9.01
C LEU A 33 3.03 20.67 7.88
N ALA A 34 2.64 21.77 7.23
CA ALA A 34 3.45 22.43 6.21
C ALA A 34 4.84 22.85 6.72
N GLN A 35 4.93 23.41 7.94
CA GLN A 35 6.21 23.82 8.53
C GLN A 35 7.06 22.61 8.96
N VAL A 36 6.41 21.52 9.37
CA VAL A 36 7.10 20.26 9.66
C VAL A 36 7.75 19.72 8.39
N PHE A 37 7.00 19.67 7.29
CA PHE A 37 7.51 19.22 5.99
C PHE A 37 8.65 20.10 5.48
N GLU A 38 8.56 21.41 5.65
CA GLU A 38 9.64 22.34 5.30
C GLU A 38 10.92 22.05 6.11
N SER A 39 10.78 21.85 7.43
CA SER A 39 11.91 21.50 8.30
C SER A 39 12.56 20.17 7.90
N VAL A 40 11.75 19.18 7.54
CA VAL A 40 12.22 17.87 7.05
C VAL A 40 12.92 18.03 5.71
N GLN A 41 12.37 18.82 4.79
CA GLN A 41 12.95 19.09 3.48
C GLN A 41 14.31 19.76 3.61
N GLN A 42 14.49 20.69 4.55
CA GLN A 42 15.79 21.32 4.81
C GLN A 42 16.85 20.34 5.35
N GLN A 43 16.45 19.36 6.16
CA GLN A 43 17.37 18.36 6.74
C GLN A 43 17.73 17.23 5.76
N THR A 44 16.76 16.79 4.96
CA THR A 44 16.87 15.60 4.10
C THR A 44 17.21 15.94 2.64
N GLY A 45 16.85 17.14 2.18
CA GLY A 45 16.92 17.53 0.78
C GLY A 45 15.81 16.92 -0.09
N LEU A 46 14.79 16.30 0.51
CA LEU A 46 13.67 15.68 -0.19
C LEU A 46 12.53 16.69 -0.40
N MET A 47 11.90 16.65 -1.58
CA MET A 47 10.80 17.56 -1.91
C MET A 47 9.45 16.95 -1.52
N PHE A 48 8.59 17.73 -0.86
CA PHE A 48 7.21 17.30 -0.61
C PHE A 48 6.28 17.73 -1.75
N PHE A 49 5.49 16.78 -2.26
CA PHE A 49 4.49 17.01 -3.29
C PHE A 49 3.10 16.58 -2.80
N TYR A 50 2.12 17.47 -2.89
CA TYR A 50 0.74 17.19 -2.51
C TYR A 50 -0.22 18.07 -3.30
N LYS A 51 -1.44 17.57 -3.53
CA LYS A 51 -2.50 18.35 -4.19
C LYS A 51 -3.01 19.45 -3.24
N GLN A 52 -3.44 20.57 -3.82
CA GLN A 52 -4.12 21.64 -3.07
C GLN A 52 -5.36 21.06 -2.34
N GLY A 53 -5.55 21.41 -1.07
CA GLY A 53 -6.64 20.88 -0.25
C GLY A 53 -6.39 19.53 0.43
N VAL A 54 -5.20 18.94 0.29
CA VAL A 54 -4.80 17.75 1.07
C VAL A 54 -4.52 18.11 2.52
N LEU A 55 -3.93 19.29 2.77
CA LEU A 55 -3.54 19.74 4.12
C LEU A 55 -4.61 20.56 4.85
N ASP A 56 -5.67 21.00 4.16
CA ASP A 56 -6.68 21.92 4.73
C ASP A 56 -7.47 21.32 5.92
N GLY A 57 -7.43 20.00 6.10
CA GLY A 57 -8.00 19.30 7.26
C GLY A 57 -6.96 18.70 8.20
N SER A 58 -5.67 19.03 8.03
CA SER A 58 -4.60 18.50 8.89
C SER A 58 -4.60 19.18 10.25
N LEU A 59 -4.45 18.39 11.30
CA LEU A 59 -4.31 18.89 12.66
C LEU A 59 -2.86 19.34 12.91
N PRO A 60 -2.64 20.40 13.70
CA PRO A 60 -1.31 20.77 14.13
C PRO A 60 -0.70 19.64 14.96
N VAL A 61 0.59 19.36 14.74
CA VAL A 61 1.27 18.24 15.38
C VAL A 61 2.20 18.73 16.48
N THR A 62 2.28 17.95 17.55
CA THR A 62 3.25 18.15 18.63
C THR A 62 4.13 16.92 18.67
N VAL A 63 5.38 17.07 18.26
CA VAL A 63 6.34 15.97 18.15
C VAL A 63 7.70 16.46 18.65
N LYS A 64 8.35 15.61 19.45
CA LYS A 64 9.74 15.79 19.87
C LYS A 64 10.48 14.50 19.55
N VAL A 65 11.32 14.55 18.53
CA VAL A 65 12.15 13.43 18.08
C VAL A 65 13.58 13.91 17.82
N GLU A 66 14.53 13.04 18.09
CA GLU A 66 15.95 13.26 17.83
C GLU A 66 16.49 12.05 17.06
N GLN A 67 17.10 12.29 15.90
CA GLN A 67 17.73 11.27 15.04
C GLN A 67 16.81 10.11 14.66
N MET A 68 15.53 10.37 14.42
CA MET A 68 14.56 9.34 14.04
C MET A 68 14.64 9.08 12.52
N PRO A 69 14.56 7.82 12.06
CA PRO A 69 14.45 7.52 10.63
C PRO A 69 13.28 8.27 9.98
N LEU A 70 13.49 8.88 8.82
CA LEU A 70 12.48 9.69 8.13
C LEU A 70 11.14 8.95 7.95
N VAL A 71 11.18 7.67 7.59
CA VAL A 71 9.98 6.85 7.40
C VAL A 71 9.19 6.72 8.70
N GLU A 72 9.87 6.44 9.81
CA GLU A 72 9.25 6.34 11.14
C GLU A 72 8.72 7.71 11.62
N PHE A 73 9.46 8.78 11.32
CA PHE A 73 9.02 10.14 11.61
C PHE A 73 7.72 10.49 10.88
N LEU A 74 7.67 10.25 9.56
CA LEU A 74 6.47 10.50 8.75
C LEU A 74 5.30 9.63 9.19
N GLN A 75 5.54 8.36 9.51
CA GLN A 75 4.51 7.49 10.09
C GLN A 75 3.98 8.05 11.41
N THR A 76 4.85 8.50 12.30
CA THR A 76 4.45 9.06 13.60
C THR A 76 3.63 10.34 13.43
N VAL A 77 4.12 11.26 12.60
CA VAL A 77 3.46 12.56 12.34
C VAL A 77 2.11 12.39 11.64
N LEU A 78 2.02 11.46 10.69
CA LEU A 78 0.82 11.22 9.88
C LEU A 78 -0.15 10.19 10.49
N SER A 79 0.27 9.42 11.51
CA SER A 79 -0.55 8.37 12.15
C SER A 79 -1.88 8.88 12.71
N ASN A 80 -1.85 10.08 13.30
CA ASN A 80 -3.02 10.75 13.87
C ASN A 80 -3.84 11.53 12.83
N GLN A 81 -3.53 11.35 11.54
CA GLN A 81 -4.16 12.07 10.44
C GLN A 81 -4.68 11.09 9.39
N LEU A 82 -5.71 11.50 8.65
CA LEU A 82 -6.20 10.75 7.48
C LEU A 82 -5.32 11.03 6.25
N LEU A 83 -4.01 10.94 6.43
CA LEU A 83 -3.00 11.17 5.40
C LEU A 83 -2.08 9.96 5.27
N ASP A 84 -1.61 9.73 4.05
CA ASP A 84 -0.66 8.68 3.68
C ASP A 84 0.47 9.30 2.86
N PHE A 85 1.62 8.64 2.82
CA PHE A 85 2.80 9.12 2.12
C PHE A 85 3.48 8.05 1.28
N SER A 86 4.11 8.47 0.18
CA SER A 86 4.93 7.63 -0.67
C SER A 86 6.23 8.35 -1.01
N ILE A 87 7.35 7.67 -0.83
CA ILE A 87 8.68 8.21 -1.16
C ILE A 87 9.08 7.63 -2.51
N ASN A 88 9.28 8.49 -3.51
CA ASN A 88 9.80 8.12 -4.81
C ASN A 88 11.08 8.89 -5.10
N SER A 89 12.22 8.20 -4.97
CA SER A 89 13.56 8.76 -5.17
C SER A 89 13.82 9.98 -4.27
N LYS A 90 13.60 11.20 -4.77
CA LYS A 90 13.80 12.47 -4.05
C LYS A 90 12.51 13.21 -3.68
N THR A 91 11.35 12.64 -4.02
CA THR A 91 10.05 13.29 -3.84
C THR A 91 9.16 12.46 -2.91
N ILE A 92 8.60 13.11 -1.90
CA ILE A 92 7.65 12.55 -0.95
C ILE A 92 6.25 13.04 -1.36
N THR A 93 5.43 12.13 -1.86
CA THR A 93 4.04 12.42 -2.21
C THR A 93 3.14 12.20 -1.00
N VAL A 94 2.35 13.20 -0.61
CA VAL A 94 1.35 13.08 0.46
C VAL A 94 -0.05 13.08 -0.13
N SER A 95 -0.85 12.09 0.27
CA SER A 95 -2.23 11.88 -0.20
C SER A 95 -3.17 11.64 0.97
N LYS A 96 -4.48 11.84 0.77
CA LYS A 96 -5.47 11.45 1.79
C LYS A 96 -5.48 9.94 1.92
N LYS A 97 -5.42 9.45 3.14
CA LYS A 97 -5.55 8.03 3.47
C LYS A 97 -6.99 7.63 3.21
N THR A 98 -7.24 6.96 2.09
CA THR A 98 -8.50 6.26 1.87
C THR A 98 -8.55 5.16 2.92
N ALA A 99 -9.56 5.15 3.78
CA ALA A 99 -9.71 4.16 4.84
C ALA A 99 -9.94 2.76 4.22
N ILE A 100 -8.87 2.10 3.81
CA ILE A 100 -8.85 0.66 3.62
C ILE A 100 -8.43 0.11 4.97
N ALA A 101 -9.37 -0.58 5.61
CA ALA A 101 -9.21 -1.19 6.91
C ALA A 101 -7.90 -1.99 7.00
N ASN A 102 -7.25 -1.86 8.15
CA ASN A 102 -6.06 -2.58 8.54
C ASN A 102 -6.12 -4.07 8.15
N THR A 103 -5.18 -4.54 7.33
CA THR A 103 -4.59 -5.86 7.49
C THR A 103 -3.15 -5.80 7.00
N GLY A 104 -2.23 -6.13 7.91
CA GLY A 104 -0.82 -6.51 7.77
C GLY A 104 -0.01 -6.09 6.54
N SER A 105 1.12 -5.43 6.81
CA SER A 105 2.33 -5.32 6.00
C SER A 105 2.32 -6.05 4.66
N ILE A 106 2.30 -5.32 3.55
CA ILE A 106 3.05 -5.74 2.37
C ILE A 106 3.67 -4.51 1.69
N ILE A 107 4.97 -4.61 1.53
CA ILE A 107 5.87 -3.73 0.78
C ILE A 107 5.24 -3.39 -0.58
N LYS A 108 4.98 -2.11 -0.83
CA LYS A 108 4.54 -1.63 -2.15
C LYS A 108 5.76 -1.59 -3.07
N ILE A 109 6.03 -2.73 -3.73
CA ILE A 109 6.96 -2.80 -4.86
C ILE A 109 6.37 -2.00 -6.01
N ILE A 110 7.21 -1.16 -6.59
CA ILE A 110 6.92 -0.20 -7.64
C ILE A 110 6.87 -0.95 -8.97
N GLY A 111 5.83 -0.73 -9.79
CA GLY A 111 5.85 -1.03 -11.23
C GLY A 111 5.34 -2.41 -11.65
N ASP A 112 4.05 -2.68 -11.42
CA ASP A 112 3.22 -3.44 -12.36
C ASP A 112 1.76 -3.06 -12.08
N GLU A 113 0.87 -3.16 -13.07
CA GLU A 113 -0.58 -3.10 -12.81
C GLU A 113 -0.89 -4.01 -11.61
N ILE A 114 -1.36 -3.45 -10.49
CA ILE A 114 -1.62 -4.23 -9.28
C ILE A 114 -2.74 -5.22 -9.60
N LYS A 115 -2.34 -6.45 -9.93
CA LYS A 115 -3.20 -7.58 -10.21
C LYS A 115 -3.40 -8.33 -8.91
N ILE A 116 -4.64 -8.37 -8.45
CA ILE A 116 -5.03 -9.06 -7.21
C ILE A 116 -5.86 -10.30 -7.54
N ASP A 117 -5.77 -11.29 -6.66
CA ASP A 117 -6.67 -12.44 -6.70
C ASP A 117 -7.88 -12.14 -5.79
N ILE A 118 -9.08 -12.19 -6.35
CA ILE A 118 -10.34 -11.94 -5.64
C ILE A 118 -11.01 -13.27 -5.36
N SER A 119 -11.29 -13.55 -4.08
CA SER A 119 -12.09 -14.70 -3.68
C SER A 119 -13.40 -14.27 -3.05
N GLY A 120 -14.45 -15.05 -3.25
CA GLY A 120 -15.78 -14.75 -2.74
C GLY A 120 -16.70 -15.96 -2.75
N LYS A 121 -17.95 -15.75 -2.32
CA LYS A 121 -18.99 -16.77 -2.29
C LYS A 121 -20.28 -16.19 -2.86
N VAL A 122 -20.88 -16.87 -3.82
CA VAL A 122 -22.21 -16.52 -4.36
C VAL A 122 -23.26 -17.30 -3.60
N THR A 123 -24.23 -16.60 -3.02
CA THR A 123 -25.30 -17.20 -2.20
C THR A 123 -26.67 -16.71 -2.64
N ASN A 124 -27.71 -17.51 -2.35
CA ASN A 124 -29.10 -17.08 -2.47
C ASN A 124 -29.54 -16.23 -1.26
N THR A 125 -30.80 -15.80 -1.25
CA THR A 125 -31.41 -15.01 -0.16
C THR A 125 -31.44 -15.73 1.19
N GLN A 126 -31.29 -17.06 1.20
CA GLN A 126 -31.23 -17.89 2.40
C GLN A 126 -29.78 -18.18 2.85
N GLY A 127 -28.77 -17.60 2.19
CA GLY A 127 -27.35 -17.80 2.49
C GLY A 127 -26.77 -19.13 1.96
N LEU A 128 -27.56 -19.92 1.23
CA LEU A 128 -27.09 -21.16 0.62
C LEU A 128 -26.24 -20.84 -0.62
N GLY A 129 -25.09 -21.51 -0.74
CA GLY A 129 -24.18 -21.32 -1.86
C GLY A 129 -24.79 -21.74 -3.20
N ILE A 130 -24.60 -20.93 -4.23
CA ILE A 130 -25.03 -21.22 -5.60
C ILE A 130 -23.82 -21.70 -6.39
N GLY A 131 -23.73 -23.01 -6.61
CA GLY A 131 -22.73 -23.59 -7.50
C GLY A 131 -23.11 -23.48 -8.96
N GLY A 132 -22.12 -23.29 -9.84
CA GLY A 132 -22.34 -23.16 -11.29
C GLY A 132 -22.60 -21.73 -11.79
N ALA A 133 -22.41 -20.70 -10.95
CA ALA A 133 -22.49 -19.31 -11.38
C ALA A 133 -21.21 -18.88 -12.09
N ASN A 134 -21.37 -18.18 -13.20
CA ASN A 134 -20.27 -17.59 -13.96
C ASN A 134 -19.86 -16.27 -13.31
N VAL A 135 -18.58 -16.14 -12.98
CA VAL A 135 -17.97 -14.93 -12.42
C VAL A 135 -16.94 -14.43 -13.42
N VAL A 136 -17.20 -13.31 -14.09
CA VAL A 136 -16.43 -12.86 -15.27
C VAL A 136 -16.01 -11.40 -15.13
N ILE A 137 -14.77 -11.09 -15.50
CA ILE A 137 -14.28 -9.73 -15.67
C ILE A 137 -14.84 -9.17 -16.97
N LYS A 138 -15.68 -8.13 -16.89
CA LYS A 138 -16.39 -7.53 -18.04
C LYS A 138 -15.44 -7.12 -19.16
N ARG A 139 -14.30 -6.53 -18.81
CA ARG A 139 -13.32 -5.98 -19.77
C ARG A 139 -12.57 -7.07 -20.52
N THR A 140 -12.13 -8.12 -19.84
CA THR A 140 -11.22 -9.14 -20.41
C THR A 140 -11.93 -10.44 -20.80
N GLY A 141 -13.16 -10.64 -20.35
CA GLY A 141 -13.90 -11.91 -20.53
C GLY A 141 -13.32 -13.08 -19.73
N LYS A 142 -12.23 -12.87 -18.97
CA LYS A 142 -11.67 -13.89 -18.09
C LYS A 142 -12.60 -14.12 -16.92
N GLY A 143 -12.83 -15.38 -16.58
CA GLY A 143 -13.76 -15.73 -15.53
C GLY A 143 -13.50 -17.08 -14.91
N THR A 144 -14.29 -17.39 -13.90
CA THR A 144 -14.31 -18.67 -13.20
C THR A 144 -15.77 -19.07 -12.94
N VAL A 145 -15.97 -20.31 -12.53
CA VAL A 145 -17.29 -20.83 -12.15
C VAL A 145 -17.28 -21.13 -10.66
N THR A 146 -18.37 -20.79 -9.96
CA THR A 146 -18.50 -21.11 -8.54
C THR A 146 -18.55 -22.62 -8.30
N LYS A 147 -17.89 -23.07 -7.23
CA LYS A 147 -17.93 -24.46 -6.77
C LYS A 147 -19.30 -24.82 -6.18
N ALA A 148 -19.52 -26.09 -5.84
CA ALA A 148 -20.79 -26.56 -5.27
C ALA A 148 -21.24 -25.80 -4.01
N ASP A 149 -20.30 -25.30 -3.22
CA ASP A 149 -20.56 -24.47 -2.04
C ASP A 149 -20.76 -22.97 -2.35
N GLY A 150 -20.72 -22.57 -3.62
CA GLY A 150 -20.81 -21.20 -4.09
C GLY A 150 -19.49 -20.42 -4.07
N SER A 151 -18.38 -21.02 -3.62
CA SER A 151 -17.09 -20.32 -3.55
C SER A 151 -16.44 -20.15 -4.93
N PHE A 152 -15.70 -19.05 -5.11
CA PHE A 152 -14.91 -18.78 -6.31
C PHE A 152 -13.61 -18.05 -5.98
N THR A 153 -12.65 -18.17 -6.89
CA THR A 153 -11.42 -17.37 -6.91
C THR A 153 -11.16 -16.91 -8.34
N LEU A 154 -11.07 -15.61 -8.53
CA LEU A 154 -10.81 -14.92 -9.79
C LEU A 154 -9.41 -14.31 -9.73
N LYS A 155 -8.54 -14.72 -10.64
CA LYS A 155 -7.12 -14.35 -10.60
C LYS A 155 -6.82 -13.14 -11.47
N ASN A 156 -5.78 -12.40 -11.10
CA ASN A 156 -5.23 -11.30 -11.89
C ASN A 156 -6.26 -10.21 -12.24
N VAL A 157 -7.01 -9.74 -11.24
CA VAL A 157 -8.02 -8.67 -11.40
C VAL A 157 -7.35 -7.32 -11.18
N GLU A 158 -7.61 -6.36 -12.06
CA GLU A 158 -7.14 -4.98 -11.93
C GLU A 158 -8.09 -4.13 -11.07
N ALA A 159 -7.61 -3.01 -10.52
CA ALA A 159 -8.38 -2.21 -9.56
C ALA A 159 -9.72 -1.64 -10.10
N ASP A 160 -9.81 -1.40 -11.41
CA ASP A 160 -10.99 -0.83 -12.08
C ASP A 160 -11.81 -1.89 -12.87
N ASP A 161 -11.51 -3.17 -12.70
CA ASP A 161 -12.22 -4.25 -13.39
C ASP A 161 -13.63 -4.46 -12.80
N ILE A 162 -14.64 -4.47 -13.67
CA ILE A 162 -16.02 -4.79 -13.29
C ILE A 162 -16.20 -6.32 -13.34
N ILE A 163 -16.62 -6.91 -12.23
CA ILE A 163 -16.97 -8.32 -12.15
C ILE A 163 -18.47 -8.50 -12.37
N ILE A 164 -18.83 -9.34 -13.32
CA ILE A 164 -20.20 -9.73 -13.64
C ILE A 164 -20.41 -11.15 -13.13
N ILE A 165 -21.45 -11.33 -12.32
CA ILE A 165 -21.87 -12.65 -11.83
C ILE A 165 -23.20 -12.99 -12.50
N SER A 166 -23.27 -14.13 -13.19
CA SER A 166 -24.48 -14.58 -13.87
C SER A 166 -24.74 -16.05 -13.63
N PHE A 167 -26.01 -16.42 -13.57
CA PHE A 167 -26.45 -17.80 -13.42
C PHE A 167 -27.70 -18.03 -14.27
N ILE A 168 -27.81 -19.19 -14.91
CA ILE A 168 -28.94 -19.50 -15.80
C ILE A 168 -30.25 -19.44 -14.99
N GLY A 169 -31.20 -18.64 -15.46
CA GLY A 169 -32.49 -18.42 -14.79
C GLY A 169 -32.52 -17.29 -13.76
N TYR A 170 -31.42 -16.55 -13.60
CA TYR A 170 -31.33 -15.38 -12.71
C TYR A 170 -30.99 -14.13 -13.52
N LYS A 171 -31.47 -12.98 -13.05
CA LYS A 171 -31.18 -11.68 -13.66
C LYS A 171 -29.79 -11.20 -13.19
N THR A 172 -28.97 -10.80 -14.15
CA THR A 172 -27.63 -10.21 -13.96
C THR A 172 -27.72 -8.73 -13.62
#